data_AF-A0A0C5CCZ2-F1
#
_entry.id   AF-A0A0C5CCZ2-F1
#
_cell.length_a   1.000
_cell.length_b   1.000
_cell.length_c   1.000
_cell.angle_alpha   90.00
_cell.angle_beta   90.00
_cell.angle_gamma   90.00
#
_symmetry.space_group_name_H-M   'P 1'
#
loop_
_entity.id
_entity.type
_entity.pdbx_description
1 polymer ?
#
loop_
_entity_poly.entity_id
_entity_poly.type
_entity_poly.pdbx_seq_one_letter_code
_entity_poly.pdbx_strand_id
1 'polypeptide(L)'
;MYKFCNFKSLVSLTFLPATGQTVSSASELSDRIDASKLLDSVVMPYQVQSVSSQEIVNQNIESAKTWIYEKQDYLESLSFASPNAKYELDKAKNSLNEAKTYLANAEWTQKEGESYISEKEYQKAFFKYEYSKKMIEKSEPLIKEIDGFAQNAN
;
A
#
# COMPACT_ATOMS: atom_id res chain seq x y z
N MET A 1 0.58 42.84 6.35
CA MET A 1 1.17 42.54 7.66
C MET A 1 1.74 41.13 7.58
N TYR A 2 3.02 41.01 7.21
CA TYR A 2 3.74 39.72 7.11
C TYR A 2 5.04 39.85 7.91
N LYS A 3 5.23 38.97 8.92
CA LYS A 3 6.46 38.87 9.72
C LYS A 3 7.28 37.69 9.20
N PHE A 4 8.40 37.97 8.54
CA PHE A 4 9.49 37.03 8.36
C PHE A 4 10.44 37.17 9.57
N CYS A 5 10.77 36.06 10.23
CA CYS A 5 11.82 36.01 11.24
C CYS A 5 13.09 35.38 10.67
N ASN A 6 14.18 36.11 10.87
CA ASN A 6 15.57 35.86 10.48
C ASN A 6 16.17 34.59 11.10
N PHE A 7 16.93 33.84 10.30
CA PHE A 7 17.96 32.91 10.78
C PHE A 7 19.34 33.55 10.54
N LYS A 8 20.02 33.90 11.63
CA LYS A 8 21.47 34.16 11.67
C LYS A 8 22.02 33.48 12.91
N SER A 9 22.87 32.49 12.74
CA SER A 9 24.12 32.40 13.51
C SER A 9 25.05 31.37 12.87
N LEU A 10 26.13 31.89 12.29
CA LEU A 10 27.34 31.19 11.91
C LEU A 10 28.14 30.86 13.18
N VAL A 11 28.62 29.63 13.32
CA VAL A 11 29.87 29.36 14.05
C VAL A 11 30.68 28.40 13.20
N SER A 12 31.79 28.93 12.66
CA SER A 12 32.86 28.18 12.04
C SER A 12 33.91 27.92 13.10
N LEU A 13 34.30 26.66 13.34
CA LEU A 13 35.54 26.33 14.04
C LEU A 13 36.25 25.20 13.28
N THR A 14 37.30 25.59 12.57
CA THR A 14 38.34 24.73 11.98
C THR A 14 39.20 24.11 13.07
N PHE A 15 39.64 22.85 12.95
CA PHE A 15 41.00 22.38 13.32
C PHE A 15 41.25 20.94 12.83
N LEU A 16 42.35 20.75 12.10
CA LEU A 16 43.07 19.49 11.81
C LEU A 16 44.58 19.87 11.86
N PRO A 17 45.54 18.94 11.93
CA PRO A 17 45.62 17.64 12.62
C PRO A 17 46.94 17.49 13.45
N ALA A 18 47.08 16.48 14.32
CA ALA A 18 48.38 15.84 14.61
C ALA A 18 48.27 14.58 15.50
N THR A 19 48.83 13.48 14.97
CA THR A 19 49.53 12.36 15.64
C THR A 19 48.80 11.44 16.62
N GLY A 20 48.47 10.24 16.12
CA GLY A 20 49.08 8.99 16.61
C GLY A 20 48.53 8.37 17.89
N GLN A 21 47.61 7.41 17.75
CA GLN A 21 47.68 6.09 18.38
C GLN A 21 46.52 5.21 17.88
N THR A 22 46.87 4.07 17.28
CA THR A 22 45.96 2.97 16.99
C THR A 22 45.81 2.11 18.24
N VAL A 23 44.61 1.98 18.79
CA VAL A 23 44.20 0.72 19.43
C VAL A 23 42.72 0.49 19.15
N SER A 24 42.47 -0.69 18.61
CA SER A 24 41.18 -1.33 18.37
C SER A 24 40.31 -1.37 19.62
N SER A 25 39.04 -1.01 19.46
CA SER A 25 37.95 -1.77 20.06
C SER A 25 36.69 -1.59 19.24
N ALA A 26 36.30 -2.68 18.56
CA ALA A 26 35.03 -2.88 17.88
C ALA A 26 33.85 -2.94 18.88
N SER A 27 33.74 -1.96 19.79
CA SER A 27 32.74 -1.89 20.85
C SER A 27 31.82 -0.67 20.78
N GLU A 28 32.02 0.25 19.83
CA GLU A 28 31.14 1.43 19.65
C GLU A 28 30.02 1.21 18.63
N LEU A 29 29.78 -0.05 18.22
CA LEU A 29 28.67 -0.43 17.35
C LEU A 29 27.51 -1.15 18.09
N SER A 30 27.62 -1.33 19.41
CA SER A 30 26.62 -2.09 20.20
C SER A 30 25.42 -1.26 20.67
N ASP A 31 25.42 0.06 20.48
CA ASP A 31 24.32 0.93 20.92
C ASP A 31 23.33 1.28 19.81
N ARG A 32 23.49 0.69 18.62
CA ARG A 32 22.38 0.60 17.66
C ARG A 32 21.45 -0.51 18.09
N ILE A 33 20.86 -0.34 19.28
CA ILE A 33 19.63 -1.02 19.66
C ILE A 33 18.71 -0.91 18.44
N ASP A 34 18.28 -2.07 17.94
CA ASP A 34 17.35 -2.23 16.83
C ASP A 34 16.10 -1.34 17.07
N ALA A 35 16.16 -0.08 16.63
CA ALA A 35 15.03 0.84 16.71
C ALA A 35 13.83 0.29 15.91
N SER A 36 14.10 -0.60 14.95
CA SER A 36 13.11 -1.41 14.25
C SER A 36 12.39 -2.40 15.17
N LYS A 37 13.10 -3.09 16.09
CA LYS A 37 12.47 -4.02 17.06
C LYS A 37 11.74 -3.31 18.20
N LEU A 38 12.09 -2.05 18.51
CA LEU A 38 11.37 -1.25 19.50
C LEU A 38 10.01 -0.76 18.97
N LEU A 39 9.91 -0.46 17.66
CA LEU A 39 8.66 -0.08 17.00
C LEU A 39 7.62 -1.20 16.98
N ASP A 40 8.04 -2.47 16.99
CA ASP A 40 7.13 -3.63 17.03
C ASP A 40 6.30 -3.72 18.33
N SER A 41 6.64 -2.93 19.36
CA SER A 41 5.96 -2.91 20.67
C SER A 41 5.18 -1.63 20.98
N VAL A 42 5.23 -0.62 20.10
CA VAL A 42 4.55 0.65 20.33
C VAL A 42 3.12 0.54 19.82
N VAL A 43 2.17 0.38 20.75
CA VAL A 43 0.74 0.50 20.45
C VAL A 43 0.46 1.94 20.01
N MET A 44 0.36 2.15 18.69
CA MET A 44 0.06 3.45 18.12
C MET A 44 -1.40 3.85 18.43
N PRO A 45 -1.71 5.13 18.69
CA PRO A 45 -3.10 5.56 18.83
C PRO A 45 -3.90 5.30 17.55
N TYR A 46 -5.17 4.92 17.66
CA TYR A 46 -6.05 4.66 16.49
C TYR A 46 -6.14 5.85 15.54
N GLN A 47 -5.99 7.08 16.03
CA GLN A 47 -5.90 8.27 15.18
C GLN A 47 -4.74 8.17 14.19
N VAL A 48 -3.55 7.77 14.64
CA VAL A 48 -2.39 7.63 13.75
C VAL A 48 -2.58 6.44 12.83
N GLN A 49 -3.03 5.29 13.37
CA GLN A 49 -3.25 4.08 12.58
C GLN A 49 -4.26 4.32 11.44
N SER A 50 -5.44 4.89 11.74
CA SER A 50 -6.49 5.14 10.74
C SER A 50 -6.05 6.10 9.64
N VAL A 51 -5.33 7.18 9.97
CA VAL A 51 -4.80 8.12 8.97
C VAL A 51 -3.73 7.45 8.09
N SER A 52 -2.83 6.64 8.67
CA SER A 52 -1.86 5.89 7.86
C SER A 52 -2.52 4.85 6.97
N SER A 53 -3.54 4.13 7.48
CA SER A 53 -4.27 3.12 6.70
C SER A 53 -5.08 3.76 5.57
N GLN A 54 -5.63 4.97 5.77
CA GLN A 54 -6.34 5.70 4.72
C GLN A 54 -5.48 5.90 3.48
N GLU A 55 -4.26 6.44 3.64
CA GLU A 55 -3.35 6.70 2.53
C GLU A 55 -3.00 5.42 1.76
N ILE A 56 -2.67 4.36 2.50
CA ILE A 56 -2.33 3.04 1.91
C ILE A 56 -3.54 2.47 1.15
N VAL A 57 -4.73 2.50 1.75
CA VAL A 57 -5.95 2.00 1.11
C VAL A 57 -6.29 2.78 -0.15
N ASN A 58 -6.16 4.10 -0.13
CA ASN A 58 -6.41 4.94 -1.29
C ASN A 58 -5.48 4.56 -2.46
N GLN A 59 -4.18 4.42 -2.19
CA GLN A 59 -3.20 4.00 -3.21
C GLN A 59 -3.49 2.60 -3.75
N ASN A 60 -3.86 1.67 -2.87
CA ASN A 60 -4.17 0.29 -3.24
C ASN A 60 -5.44 0.20 -4.09
N ILE A 61 -6.49 0.96 -3.76
CA ILE A 61 -7.74 1.00 -4.53
C ILE A 61 -7.47 1.54 -5.94
N GLU A 62 -6.73 2.64 -6.08
CA GLU A 62 -6.44 3.22 -7.40
C GLU A 62 -5.55 2.28 -8.26
N SER A 63 -4.60 1.60 -7.62
CA SER A 63 -3.79 0.57 -8.30
C SER A 63 -4.65 -0.61 -8.75
N ALA A 64 -5.54 -1.11 -7.88
CA ALA A 64 -6.43 -2.22 -8.20
C ALA A 64 -7.43 -1.87 -9.30
N LYS A 65 -7.99 -0.64 -9.31
CA LYS A 65 -8.84 -0.12 -10.40
C LYS A 65 -8.12 -0.21 -11.74
N THR A 66 -6.90 0.31 -11.78
CA THR A 66 -6.09 0.33 -12.99
C THR A 66 -5.93 -1.08 -13.55
N TRP A 67 -5.49 -2.03 -12.71
CA TRP A 67 -5.31 -3.41 -13.15
C TRP A 67 -6.62 -4.09 -13.57
N ILE A 68 -7.70 -3.91 -12.81
CA ILE A 68 -9.00 -4.51 -13.13
C ILE A 68 -9.52 -4.00 -14.49
N TYR A 69 -9.42 -2.70 -14.76
CA TYR A 69 -9.89 -2.15 -16.02
C TYR A 69 -8.99 -2.54 -17.20
N GLU A 70 -7.67 -2.59 -17.01
CA GLU A 70 -6.76 -3.15 -18.02
C GLU A 70 -7.11 -4.59 -18.39
N LYS A 71 -7.45 -5.44 -17.39
CA LYS A 71 -7.89 -6.82 -17.65
C LYS A 71 -9.26 -6.90 -18.30
N GLN A 72 -10.17 -5.99 -17.97
CA GLN A 72 -11.46 -5.89 -18.64
C GLN A 72 -11.26 -5.61 -20.13
N ASP A 73 -10.52 -4.57 -20.47
CA ASP A 73 -10.28 -4.18 -21.86
C ASP A 73 -9.59 -5.32 -22.62
N TYR A 74 -8.62 -5.99 -22.00
CA TYR A 74 -7.98 -7.17 -22.56
C TYR A 74 -8.98 -8.28 -22.88
N LEU A 75 -9.80 -8.72 -21.91
CA LEU A 75 -10.75 -9.82 -22.12
C LEU A 75 -11.87 -9.47 -23.11
N GLU A 76 -12.29 -8.20 -23.17
CA GLU A 76 -13.29 -7.72 -24.13
C GLU A 76 -12.75 -7.66 -25.57
N SER A 77 -11.44 -7.47 -25.73
CA SER A 77 -10.78 -7.48 -27.04
C SER A 77 -10.69 -8.87 -27.69
N LEU A 78 -10.90 -9.93 -26.91
CA LEU A 78 -10.70 -11.31 -27.35
C LEU A 78 -11.96 -11.94 -27.92
N SER A 79 -11.77 -12.66 -29.02
CA SER A 79 -12.80 -13.48 -29.66
C SER A 79 -12.18 -14.76 -30.18
N PHE A 80 -12.77 -15.91 -29.80
CA PHE A 80 -12.28 -17.23 -30.19
C PHE A 80 -13.37 -18.03 -30.91
N ALA A 81 -12.99 -18.80 -31.92
CA ALA A 81 -13.88 -19.75 -32.58
C ALA A 81 -13.97 -21.09 -31.83
N SER A 82 -12.88 -21.50 -31.18
CA SER A 82 -12.77 -22.77 -30.45
C SER A 82 -13.67 -22.79 -29.19
N PRO A 83 -14.50 -23.83 -28.99
CA PRO A 83 -15.29 -23.98 -27.77
C PRO A 83 -14.46 -24.02 -26.48
N ASN A 84 -13.28 -24.64 -26.53
CA ASN A 84 -12.39 -24.73 -25.37
C ASN A 84 -11.83 -23.36 -24.97
N ALA A 85 -11.40 -22.56 -25.96
CA ALA A 85 -10.90 -21.21 -25.71
C ALA A 85 -12.02 -20.27 -25.24
N LYS A 86 -13.26 -20.45 -25.72
CA LYS A 86 -14.43 -19.74 -25.19
C LYS A 86 -14.71 -20.08 -23.73
N TYR A 87 -14.63 -21.35 -23.36
CA TYR A 87 -14.82 -21.77 -21.97
C TYR A 87 -13.78 -21.14 -21.02
N GLU A 88 -12.51 -21.13 -21.41
CA GLU A 88 -11.46 -20.48 -20.61
C GLU A 88 -11.61 -18.95 -20.57
N LEU A 89 -12.07 -18.32 -21.66
CA LEU A 89 -12.41 -16.89 -21.68
C LEU A 89 -13.57 -16.56 -20.71
N ASP A 90 -14.62 -17.38 -20.70
CA ASP A 90 -15.75 -17.20 -19.80
C ASP A 90 -15.33 -17.39 -18.34
N LYS A 91 -14.44 -18.34 -18.06
CA LYS A 91 -13.83 -18.51 -16.74
C LYS A 91 -13.04 -17.27 -16.31
N ALA A 92 -12.19 -16.71 -17.19
CA ALA A 92 -11.45 -15.48 -16.91
C ALA A 92 -12.39 -14.28 -16.66
N LYS A 93 -13.49 -14.17 -17.40
CA LYS A 93 -14.53 -13.14 -17.18
C LYS A 93 -15.24 -13.31 -15.83
N ASN A 94 -15.45 -14.54 -15.38
CA ASN A 94 -15.99 -14.80 -14.04
C ASN A 94 -15.02 -14.33 -12.95
N SER A 95 -13.73 -14.67 -13.05
CA SER A 95 -12.71 -14.18 -12.11
C SER A 95 -12.62 -12.65 -12.11
N LEU A 96 -12.72 -12.00 -13.28
CA LEU A 96 -12.79 -10.52 -13.38
C LEU A 96 -14.01 -9.93 -12.65
N ASN A 97 -15.19 -10.53 -12.83
CA ASN A 97 -16.40 -10.06 -12.16
C ASN A 97 -16.33 -10.23 -10.63
N GLU A 98 -15.73 -11.31 -10.16
CA GLU A 98 -15.48 -11.49 -8.72
C GLU A 98 -14.47 -10.45 -8.19
N ALA A 99 -13.38 -10.19 -8.93
CA ALA A 99 -12.41 -9.15 -8.58
C ALA A 99 -13.05 -7.75 -8.47
N LYS A 100 -13.92 -7.39 -9.43
CA LYS A 100 -14.72 -6.16 -9.40
C LYS A 100 -15.63 -6.06 -8.18
N THR A 101 -16.21 -7.19 -7.76
CA THR A 101 -17.05 -7.23 -6.56
C THR A 101 -16.22 -6.92 -5.31
N TYR A 102 -15.01 -7.49 -5.19
CA TYR A 102 -14.11 -7.15 -4.09
C TYR A 102 -13.66 -5.69 -4.13
N LEU A 103 -13.31 -5.15 -5.30
CA LEU A 103 -12.98 -3.73 -5.45
C LEU A 103 -14.13 -2.82 -4.99
N ALA A 104 -15.36 -3.10 -5.42
CA ALA A 104 -16.53 -2.33 -5.03
C ALA A 104 -16.75 -2.34 -3.50
N ASN A 105 -16.56 -3.49 -2.84
CA ASN A 105 -16.62 -3.59 -1.38
C ASN A 105 -15.49 -2.80 -0.70
N ALA A 106 -14.29 -2.79 -1.28
CA ALA A 106 -13.16 -2.01 -0.79
C ALA A 106 -13.44 -0.50 -0.85
N GLU A 107 -13.96 -0.01 -1.97
CA GLU A 107 -14.33 1.40 -2.15
C GLU A 107 -15.47 1.82 -1.22
N TRP A 108 -16.46 0.95 -1.04
CA TRP A 108 -17.57 1.24 -0.13
C TRP A 108 -17.08 1.37 1.32
N THR A 109 -16.26 0.43 1.78
CA THR A 109 -15.71 0.47 3.15
C THR A 109 -14.67 1.56 3.35
N GLN A 110 -13.89 1.93 2.32
CA GLN A 110 -13.04 3.11 2.35
C GLN A 110 -13.86 4.37 2.64
N LYS A 111 -14.96 4.58 1.91
CA LYS A 111 -15.85 5.75 2.10
C LYS A 111 -16.46 5.80 3.51
N GLU A 112 -16.85 4.65 4.06
CA GLU A 112 -17.28 4.59 5.47
C GLU A 112 -16.14 4.96 6.42
N GLY A 113 -14.92 4.50 6.14
CA GLY A 113 -13.72 4.87 6.92
C GLY A 113 -13.45 6.37 6.91
N GLU A 114 -13.60 7.02 5.76
CA GLU A 114 -13.48 8.48 5.60
C GLU A 114 -14.55 9.22 6.42
N SER A 115 -15.80 8.73 6.38
CA SER A 115 -16.88 9.27 7.21
C SER A 115 -16.53 9.20 8.69
N TYR A 116 -16.05 8.05 9.18
CA TYR A 116 -15.66 7.89 10.59
C TYR A 116 -14.47 8.75 10.99
N ILE A 117 -13.49 9.00 10.09
CA ILE A 117 -12.43 9.99 10.36
C ILE A 117 -13.05 11.37 10.60
N SER A 118 -13.99 11.79 9.75
CA SER A 118 -14.62 13.11 9.87
C SER A 118 -15.39 13.29 11.19
N GLU A 119 -15.93 12.19 11.73
CA GLU A 119 -16.64 12.12 13.01
C GLU A 119 -15.70 11.88 14.21
N LYS A 120 -14.39 11.78 13.98
CA LYS A 120 -13.36 11.46 14.99
C LYS A 120 -13.50 10.07 15.63
N GLU A 121 -14.18 9.15 14.95
CA GLU A 121 -14.36 7.75 15.36
C GLU A 121 -13.21 6.87 14.82
N TYR A 122 -11.97 7.21 15.18
CA TYR A 122 -10.76 6.65 14.56
C TYR A 122 -10.62 5.12 14.65
N GLN A 123 -11.14 4.49 15.72
CA GLN A 123 -11.12 3.04 15.83
C GLN A 123 -12.02 2.37 14.78
N LYS A 124 -13.21 2.93 14.53
CA LYS A 124 -14.11 2.41 13.50
C LYS A 124 -13.52 2.64 12.11
N ALA A 125 -12.95 3.83 11.88
CA ALA A 125 -12.24 4.14 10.64
C ALA A 125 -11.12 3.13 10.35
N PHE A 126 -10.27 2.85 11.34
CA PHE A 126 -9.19 1.87 11.22
C PHE A 126 -9.70 0.50 10.76
N PHE A 127 -10.75 -0.03 11.40
CA PHE A 127 -11.30 -1.34 11.00
C PHE A 127 -11.94 -1.33 9.61
N LYS A 128 -12.54 -0.22 9.19
CA LYS A 128 -13.04 -0.08 7.82
C LYS A 128 -11.90 -0.11 6.79
N TYR A 129 -10.79 0.58 7.05
CA TYR A 129 -9.61 0.52 6.18
C TYR A 129 -8.96 -0.86 6.15
N GLU A 130 -8.83 -1.54 7.30
CA GLU A 130 -8.32 -2.92 7.33
C GLU A 130 -9.22 -3.89 6.55
N TYR A 131 -10.53 -3.70 6.60
CA TYR A 131 -11.46 -4.48 5.80
C TYR A 131 -11.30 -4.18 4.30
N SER A 132 -11.23 -2.90 3.92
CA SER A 132 -11.01 -2.47 2.54
C SER A 132 -9.74 -3.07 1.96
N LYS A 133 -8.63 -3.01 2.71
CA LYS A 133 -7.36 -3.66 2.36
C LYS A 133 -7.53 -5.16 2.09
N LYS A 134 -8.22 -5.89 2.97
CA LYS A 134 -8.50 -7.33 2.80
C LYS A 134 -9.33 -7.63 1.54
N MET A 135 -10.23 -6.73 1.15
CA MET A 135 -10.99 -6.90 -0.08
C MET A 135 -10.08 -6.74 -1.30
N ILE A 136 -9.17 -5.75 -1.30
CA ILE A 136 -8.16 -5.63 -2.35
C ILE A 136 -7.28 -6.87 -2.44
N GLU A 137 -6.77 -7.37 -1.29
CA GLU A 137 -5.95 -8.60 -1.24
C GLU A 137 -6.67 -9.82 -1.83
N LYS A 138 -8.01 -9.91 -1.66
CA LYS A 138 -8.83 -10.98 -2.28
C LYS A 138 -8.99 -10.84 -3.78
N SER A 139 -8.91 -9.62 -4.32
CA SER A 139 -9.00 -9.38 -5.77
C SER A 139 -7.71 -9.78 -6.50
N GLU A 140 -6.55 -9.70 -5.86
CA GLU A 140 -5.25 -9.98 -6.49
C GLU A 140 -5.11 -11.37 -7.13
N PRO A 141 -5.43 -12.50 -6.46
CA PRO A 141 -5.29 -13.82 -7.08
C PRO A 141 -6.18 -13.98 -8.32
N LEU A 142 -7.38 -13.39 -8.31
CA LEU A 142 -8.32 -13.44 -9.44
C LEU A 142 -7.76 -12.71 -10.67
N ILE A 143 -7.06 -11.59 -10.45
CA ILE A 143 -6.36 -10.88 -11.53
C ILE A 143 -5.19 -11.70 -12.08
N LYS A 144 -4.43 -12.38 -11.20
CA LYS A 144 -3.33 -13.27 -11.62
C LYS A 144 -3.84 -14.49 -12.43
N GLU A 145 -5.03 -15.01 -12.13
CA GLU A 145 -5.65 -16.06 -12.93
C GLU A 145 -5.93 -15.62 -14.37
N ILE A 146 -6.34 -14.36 -14.57
CA ILE A 146 -6.57 -13.78 -15.91
C ILE A 146 -5.25 -13.69 -16.69
N ASP A 147 -4.14 -13.38 -16.03
CA ASP A 147 -2.82 -13.39 -16.66
C ASP A 147 -2.40 -14.80 -17.09
N GLY A 148 -2.77 -15.82 -16.31
CA GLY A 148 -2.57 -17.22 -16.67
C GLY A 148 -3.39 -17.65 -17.88
N PHE A 149 -4.60 -17.12 -18.06
CA PHE A 149 -5.42 -17.37 -19.25
C PHE A 149 -4.72 -16.92 -20.55
N ALA A 150 -4.06 -15.76 -20.54
CA ALA A 150 -3.32 -15.26 -21.70
C ALA A 150 -2.24 -16.23 -22.21
N GLN A 151 -1.72 -17.09 -21.34
CA GLN A 151 -0.70 -18.09 -21.68
C GLN A 151 -1.31 -19.40 -22.23
N ASN A 152 -2.55 -19.73 -21.84
CA ASN A 152 -3.20 -21.02 -22.14
C ASN A 152 -4.18 -20.97 -23.33
N ALA A 153 -4.55 -19.77 -23.79
CA ALA A 153 -5.53 -19.57 -24.86
C ALA A 153 -4.94 -19.56 -26.29
N ASN A 154 -3.64 -19.84 -26.44
CA ASN A 154 -2.94 -19.99 -27.73
C ASN A 154 -3.01 -21.42 -28.27
#